data_AF-A0A4R6KVB0-F1
#
_entry.id   AF-A0A4R6KVB0-F1
#
_cell.length_a   1.000
_cell.length_b   1.000
_cell.length_c   1.000
_cell.angle_alpha   90.00
_cell.angle_beta   90.00
_cell.angle_gamma   90.00
#
_symmetry.space_group_name_H-M   'P 1'
#
loop_
_entity.id
_entity.type
_entity.pdbx_description
1 polymer ?
#
loop_
_entity_poly.entity_id
_entity_poly.type
_entity_poly.pdbx_seq_one_letter_code
_entity_poly.pdbx_strand_id
1 'polypeptide(L)'
;MQVLLGHKSIATTQGYAAIYPQDVIRHHRTWIGQRRLTRPSEEYRRPTPAEWEEFEDHFVKRKVSLGSCGRAYGTNCHHEHACLRCALLRPDRDQADRLREIITNLHSRITEAEQNNWLGEVEGLKVSRTGAHEKLEQVKLHTAADGPVLLGLPTINHD
;
A
#
# COMPACT_ATOMS: atom_id res chain seq x y z
N MET A 1 -45.30 -6.83 -24.56
CA MET A 1 -44.55 -6.01 -23.59
C MET A 1 -44.67 -6.70 -22.24
N GLN A 2 -43.59 -7.30 -21.73
CA GLN A 2 -43.62 -8.05 -20.47
C GLN A 2 -43.61 -7.06 -19.31
N VAL A 3 -44.77 -6.87 -18.70
CA VAL A 3 -44.96 -5.93 -17.59
C VAL A 3 -44.76 -6.71 -16.29
N LEU A 4 -43.68 -6.43 -15.57
CA LEU A 4 -43.43 -6.99 -14.24
C LEU A 4 -44.24 -6.18 -13.22
N LEU A 5 -45.19 -6.82 -12.54
CA LEU A 5 -46.01 -6.22 -11.47
C LEU A 5 -46.69 -4.89 -11.85
N GLY A 6 -47.05 -4.69 -13.12
CA GLY A 6 -47.73 -3.47 -13.60
C GLY A 6 -46.80 -2.32 -14.04
N HIS A 7 -45.47 -2.44 -13.89
CA HIS A 7 -44.55 -1.38 -14.27
C HIS A 7 -43.98 -1.53 -15.70
N LYS A 8 -43.90 -0.41 -16.42
CA LYS A 8 -43.35 -0.35 -17.80
C LYS A 8 -41.82 -0.50 -17.87
N SER A 9 -41.12 -0.29 -16.76
CA SER A 9 -39.66 -0.36 -16.68
C SER A 9 -39.22 -1.34 -15.60
N ILE A 10 -38.22 -2.16 -15.93
CA ILE A 10 -37.60 -3.08 -14.96
C ILE A 10 -36.83 -2.32 -13.87
N ALA A 11 -36.33 -1.12 -14.15
CA ALA A 11 -35.68 -0.27 -13.16
C ALA A 11 -36.61 0.08 -11.99
N THR A 12 -37.92 0.22 -12.26
CA THR A 12 -38.93 0.52 -11.25
C THR A 12 -39.20 -0.67 -10.32
N THR A 13 -39.01 -1.90 -10.79
CA THR A 13 -39.24 -3.12 -9.99
C THR A 13 -37.97 -3.65 -9.32
N GLN A 14 -36.78 -3.29 -9.81
CA GLN A 14 -35.50 -3.66 -9.23
C GLN A 14 -35.34 -3.18 -7.77
N GLY A 15 -35.93 -2.04 -7.40
CA GLY A 15 -35.95 -1.56 -6.02
C GLY A 15 -36.65 -2.51 -5.03
N TYR A 16 -37.69 -3.23 -5.46
CA TYR A 16 -38.38 -4.22 -4.62
C TYR A 16 -37.54 -5.49 -4.41
N ALA A 17 -36.76 -5.90 -5.42
CA ALA A 17 -35.87 -7.06 -5.32
C ALA A 17 -34.63 -6.77 -4.46
N ALA A 18 -34.21 -5.51 -4.37
CA ALA A 18 -33.06 -5.08 -3.57
C ALA A 18 -33.28 -5.17 -2.05
N ILE A 19 -34.49 -5.52 -1.59
CA ILE A 19 -34.82 -5.70 -0.16
C ILE A 19 -34.36 -7.08 0.36
N TYR A 20 -33.98 -8.02 -0.52
CA TYR A 20 -33.50 -9.35 -0.12
C TYR A 20 -31.99 -9.51 -0.29
N PRO A 21 -31.18 -9.32 0.78
CA PRO A 21 -29.72 -9.42 0.70
C PRO A 21 -29.25 -10.81 0.21
N GLN A 22 -30.01 -11.87 0.47
CA GLN A 22 -29.62 -13.24 0.08
C GLN A 22 -29.63 -13.46 -1.43
N ASP A 23 -30.62 -12.93 -2.15
CA ASP A 23 -30.71 -13.14 -3.60
C ASP A 23 -29.67 -12.32 -4.35
N VAL A 24 -29.39 -11.09 -3.88
CA VAL A 24 -28.29 -10.27 -4.39
C VAL A 24 -26.95 -10.99 -4.17
N ILE A 25 -26.67 -11.50 -2.97
CA ILE A 25 -25.46 -12.26 -2.66
C ILE A 25 -25.36 -13.51 -3.55
N ARG A 26 -26.47 -14.24 -3.71
CA ARG A 26 -26.54 -15.46 -4.53
C ARG A 26 -26.24 -15.15 -6.00
N HIS A 27 -26.91 -14.16 -6.58
CA HIS A 27 -26.68 -13.75 -7.98
C HIS A 27 -25.25 -13.29 -8.20
N HIS A 28 -24.70 -12.49 -7.29
CA HIS A 28 -23.29 -12.08 -7.36
C HIS A 28 -22.34 -13.28 -7.31
N ARG A 29 -22.54 -14.22 -6.37
CA ARG A 29 -21.73 -15.45 -6.28
C ARG A 29 -21.82 -16.31 -7.55
N THR A 30 -23.01 -16.47 -8.11
CA THR A 30 -23.23 -17.21 -9.36
C THR A 30 -22.51 -16.53 -10.53
N TRP A 31 -22.63 -15.21 -10.66
CA TRP A 31 -21.96 -14.43 -11.70
C TRP A 31 -20.43 -14.54 -11.60
N ILE A 32 -19.86 -14.41 -10.39
CA ILE A 32 -18.43 -14.64 -10.15
C ILE A 32 -18.04 -16.07 -10.54
N GLY A 33 -18.81 -17.08 -10.11
CA GLY A 33 -18.54 -18.49 -10.42
C GLY A 33 -18.47 -18.76 -11.92
N GLN A 34 -19.43 -18.25 -12.70
CA GLN A 34 -19.44 -18.37 -14.15
C GLN A 34 -18.19 -17.76 -14.80
N ARG A 35 -17.75 -16.59 -14.34
CA ARG A 35 -16.52 -15.96 -14.84
C ARG A 35 -15.25 -16.71 -14.47
N ARG A 36 -15.24 -17.44 -13.35
CA ARG A 36 -14.08 -18.27 -12.99
C ARG A 36 -13.90 -19.44 -13.94
N LEU A 37 -14.99 -20.01 -14.49
CA LEU A 37 -14.94 -21.11 -15.45
C LEU A 37 -14.28 -20.73 -16.78
N THR A 38 -14.32 -19.45 -17.17
CA THR A 38 -13.72 -18.99 -18.44
C THR A 38 -12.23 -18.67 -18.33
N ARG A 39 -11.65 -18.70 -17.13
CA ARG A 39 -10.21 -18.44 -16.93
C ARG A 39 -9.45 -19.77 -16.84
N PRO A 40 -8.17 -19.82 -17.25
CA PRO A 40 -7.34 -21.01 -17.10
C PRO A 40 -7.36 -21.53 -15.65
N SER A 41 -7.49 -22.84 -15.48
CA SER A 41 -7.60 -23.46 -14.15
C SER A 41 -6.36 -23.23 -13.28
N GLU A 42 -5.19 -23.04 -13.91
CA GLU A 42 -3.91 -22.74 -13.26
C GLU A 42 -3.98 -21.48 -12.38
N GLU A 43 -4.73 -20.45 -12.79
CA GLU A 43 -4.87 -19.20 -12.02
C GLU A 43 -5.62 -19.39 -10.69
N TYR A 44 -6.36 -20.50 -10.54
CA TYR A 44 -7.06 -20.87 -9.30
C TYR A 44 -6.42 -22.05 -8.58
N ARG A 45 -5.21 -22.46 -8.97
CA ARG A 45 -4.48 -23.50 -8.27
C ARG A 45 -4.32 -23.09 -6.80
N ARG A 46 -4.59 -24.03 -5.89
CA ARG A 46 -4.28 -23.82 -4.48
C ARG A 46 -2.76 -23.77 -4.31
N PRO A 47 -2.19 -22.71 -3.71
CA PRO A 47 -0.77 -22.68 -3.40
C PRO A 47 -0.40 -23.85 -2.48
N THR A 48 0.78 -24.41 -2.69
CA THR A 48 1.34 -25.45 -1.83
C THR A 48 1.77 -24.87 -0.48
N PRO A 49 1.93 -25.70 0.57
CA PRO A 49 2.46 -25.23 1.85
C PRO A 49 3.83 -24.55 1.74
N ALA A 50 4.71 -25.04 0.86
CA ALA A 50 6.04 -24.45 0.64
C ALA A 50 5.96 -23.05 -0.01
N GLU A 51 5.02 -22.84 -0.94
CA GLU A 51 4.79 -21.52 -1.54
C GLU A 51 4.18 -20.54 -0.53
N TRP A 52 3.37 -21.03 0.41
CA TRP A 52 2.88 -20.23 1.53
C TRP A 52 4.03 -19.82 2.46
N GLU A 53 4.90 -20.76 2.81
CA GLU A 53 6.08 -20.48 3.64
C GLU A 53 7.00 -19.45 2.96
N GLU A 54 7.31 -19.61 1.67
CA GLU A 54 8.10 -18.64 0.91
C GLU A 54 7.45 -17.24 0.87
N PHE A 55 6.13 -17.20 0.68
CA PHE A 55 5.36 -15.95 0.67
C PHE A 55 5.40 -15.25 2.03
N GLU A 56 5.23 -15.97 3.14
CA GLU A 56 5.31 -15.43 4.49
C GLU A 56 6.73 -14.93 4.81
N ASP A 57 7.73 -15.75 4.49
CA ASP A 57 9.15 -15.43 4.63
C ASP A 57 9.52 -14.12 3.92
N HIS A 58 8.90 -13.84 2.77
CA HIS A 58 9.15 -12.63 2.00
C HIS A 58 8.96 -11.37 2.84
N PHE A 59 7.90 -11.30 3.65
CA PHE A 59 7.60 -10.10 4.44
C PHE A 59 8.56 -9.95 5.63
N VAL A 60 9.02 -11.06 6.21
CA VAL A 60 10.02 -11.06 7.28
C VAL A 60 11.39 -10.64 6.75
N LYS A 61 11.79 -11.16 5.58
CA LYS A 61 13.08 -10.86 4.92
C LYS A 61 13.21 -9.42 4.43
N ARG A 62 12.12 -8.65 4.44
CA ARG A 62 12.07 -7.25 3.97
C ARG A 62 12.26 -6.24 5.10
N LYS A 63 12.58 -6.68 6.33
CA LYS A 63 13.12 -5.80 7.35
C LYS A 63 14.49 -5.29 6.92
N VAL A 64 14.61 -3.97 6.83
CA VAL A 64 15.83 -3.27 6.46
C VAL A 64 16.24 -2.35 7.59
N SER A 65 17.40 -1.71 7.46
CA SER A 65 18.03 -0.94 8.54
C SER A 65 17.12 0.09 9.20
N LEU A 66 16.32 0.83 8.43
CA LEU A 66 15.48 1.93 8.91
C LEU A 66 13.99 1.58 9.00
N GLY A 67 13.59 0.34 8.69
CA GLY A 67 12.17 0.01 8.62
C GLY A 67 11.85 -1.24 7.82
N SER A 68 10.69 -1.24 7.18
CA SER A 68 10.24 -2.32 6.31
C SER A 68 10.09 -1.86 4.86
N CYS A 69 10.49 -2.71 3.92
CA CYS A 69 10.27 -2.46 2.50
C CYS A 69 8.87 -2.93 2.09
N GLY A 70 8.00 -2.02 1.68
CA GLY A 70 6.62 -2.30 1.26
C GLY A 70 6.49 -2.82 -0.18
N ARG A 71 7.55 -3.39 -0.75
CA ARG A 71 7.56 -3.91 -2.12
C ARG A 71 6.82 -5.25 -2.19
N ALA A 72 6.09 -5.48 -3.27
CA ALA A 72 5.28 -6.69 -3.45
C ALA A 72 6.14 -7.96 -3.58
N TYR A 73 5.56 -9.09 -3.20
CA TYR A 73 6.12 -10.42 -3.40
C TYR A 73 6.58 -10.62 -4.85
N GLY A 74 7.74 -11.28 -5.03
CA GLY A 74 8.29 -11.59 -6.36
C GLY A 74 8.87 -10.39 -7.13
N THR A 75 8.97 -9.20 -6.54
CA THR A 75 9.54 -8.03 -7.25
C THR A 75 10.92 -7.63 -6.69
N ASN A 76 11.90 -7.48 -7.59
CA ASN A 76 13.27 -7.08 -7.24
C ASN A 76 13.34 -5.57 -6.91
N CYS A 77 14.32 -5.15 -6.11
CA CYS A 77 14.55 -3.74 -5.80
C CYS A 77 15.72 -3.20 -6.63
N HIS A 78 15.49 -2.18 -7.47
CA HIS A 78 16.58 -1.50 -8.20
C HIS A 78 17.52 -0.70 -7.30
N HIS A 79 17.07 -0.40 -6.09
CA HIS A 79 17.81 0.42 -5.15
C HIS A 79 18.60 -0.42 -4.16
N GLU A 80 18.52 -1.76 -4.18
CA GLU A 80 19.23 -2.69 -3.28
C GLU A 80 19.38 -2.15 -1.83
N HIS A 81 20.50 -1.47 -1.56
CA HIS A 81 20.88 -0.92 -0.25
C HIS A 81 20.56 0.58 -0.04
N ALA A 82 20.13 1.31 -1.06
CA ALA A 82 19.75 2.73 -1.02
C ALA A 82 18.30 2.98 -0.58
N CYS A 83 17.83 2.24 0.44
CA CYS A 83 16.43 2.31 0.90
C CYS A 83 16.01 3.72 1.37
N LEU A 84 16.95 4.54 1.82
CA LEU A 84 16.73 5.93 2.24
C LEU A 84 16.07 6.80 1.14
N ARG A 85 16.38 6.51 -0.13
CA ARG A 85 15.82 7.22 -1.30
C ARG A 85 14.54 6.55 -1.84
N CYS A 86 14.16 5.39 -1.31
CA CYS A 86 13.09 4.59 -1.88
C CYS A 86 11.72 5.00 -1.33
N ALA A 87 10.78 5.30 -2.21
CA ALA A 87 9.40 5.61 -1.84
C ALA A 87 8.71 4.45 -1.08
N LEU A 88 9.13 3.20 -1.34
CA LEU A 88 8.54 2.00 -0.72
C LEU A 88 9.09 1.68 0.68
N LEU A 89 10.16 2.35 1.13
CA LEU A 89 10.62 2.22 2.51
C LEU A 89 9.59 2.86 3.44
N ARG A 90 9.03 2.07 4.36
CA ARG A 90 8.21 2.53 5.47
C ARG A 90 9.10 2.57 6.72
N PRO A 91 9.50 3.76 7.19
CA PRO A 91 10.40 3.86 8.32
C PRO A 91 9.70 3.42 9.61
N ASP A 92 10.42 2.76 10.51
CA ASP A 92 9.88 2.47 11.83
C ASP A 92 9.79 3.76 12.66
N ARG A 93 8.84 3.78 13.61
CA ARG A 93 8.56 4.96 14.43
C ARG A 93 9.74 5.37 15.33
N ASP A 94 10.56 4.41 15.75
CA ASP A 94 11.72 4.61 16.63
C ASP A 94 12.97 5.11 15.89
N GLN A 95 12.95 5.22 14.56
CA GLN A 95 14.13 5.62 13.77
C GLN A 95 14.30 7.14 13.64
N ALA A 96 13.48 7.95 14.32
CA ALA A 96 13.52 9.40 14.23
C ALA A 96 14.92 9.97 14.56
N ASP A 97 15.53 9.51 15.66
CA ASP A 97 16.85 9.99 16.10
C ASP A 97 17.93 9.64 15.09
N ARG A 98 17.93 8.38 14.64
CA ARG A 98 18.86 7.91 13.61
C ARG A 98 18.71 8.64 12.27
N LEU A 99 17.49 8.98 11.87
CA LEU A 99 17.25 9.78 10.66
C LEU A 99 17.82 11.21 10.81
N ARG A 100 17.73 11.82 12.00
CA ARG A 100 18.36 13.12 12.27
C ARG A 100 19.89 13.03 12.22
N GLU A 101 20.48 11.97 12.75
CA GLU A 101 21.93 11.71 12.63
C GLU A 101 22.36 11.58 11.17
N ILE A 102 21.62 10.81 10.37
CA ILE A 102 21.88 10.65 8.93
C ILE A 102 21.80 12.01 8.22
N ILE A 103 20.81 12.84 8.52
CA ILE A 103 20.66 14.19 7.94
C ILE A 103 21.87 15.07 8.29
N THR A 104 22.28 15.10 9.55
CA THR A 104 23.46 15.86 9.99
C THR A 104 24.73 15.38 9.29
N ASN A 105 24.93 14.07 9.19
CA ASN A 105 26.07 13.50 8.48
C ASN A 105 26.07 13.88 6.99
N LEU A 106 24.92 13.75 6.32
CA LEU A 106 24.77 14.13 4.92
C LEU A 106 25.03 15.62 4.70
N HIS A 107 24.64 16.48 5.64
CA HIS A 107 24.98 17.91 5.57
C HIS A 107 26.49 18.11 5.58
N SER A 108 27.20 17.51 6.55
CA SER A 108 28.66 17.61 6.65
C SER A 108 29.35 17.12 5.38
N ARG A 109 28.89 15.99 4.82
CA ARG A 109 29.45 15.41 3.60
C ARG A 109 29.20 16.27 2.36
N ILE A 110 28.05 16.95 2.28
CA ILE A 110 27.78 17.90 1.19
C ILE A 110 28.75 19.07 1.28
N THR A 111 28.93 19.65 2.47
CA THR A 111 29.86 20.77 2.67
C THR A 111 31.30 20.39 2.29
N GLU A 112 31.76 19.20 2.69
CA GLU A 112 33.07 18.68 2.30
C GLU A 112 33.21 18.50 0.78
N ALA A 113 32.20 17.89 0.15
CA ALA A 113 32.22 17.67 -1.30
C ALA A 113 32.18 19.00 -2.09
N GLU A 114 31.48 20.02 -1.59
CA GLU A 114 31.46 21.37 -2.18
C GLU A 114 32.83 22.05 -2.06
N GLN A 115 33.48 21.96 -0.90
CA GLN A 115 34.83 22.51 -0.68
C GLN A 115 35.89 21.86 -1.58
N ASN A 116 35.76 20.55 -1.84
CA ASN A 116 36.66 19.78 -2.70
C ASN A 116 36.23 19.76 -4.18
N ASN A 117 35.15 20.47 -4.54
CA ASN A 117 34.61 20.55 -5.89
C ASN A 117 34.22 19.19 -6.51
N TRP A 118 33.74 18.24 -5.69
CA TRP A 118 33.27 16.91 -6.10
C TRP A 118 31.80 16.96 -6.56
N LEU A 119 31.54 17.64 -7.68
CA LEU A 119 30.19 17.94 -8.15
C LEU A 119 29.29 16.71 -8.32
N GLY A 120 29.84 15.57 -8.76
CA GLY A 120 29.09 14.32 -8.92
C GLY A 120 28.61 13.72 -7.58
N GLU A 121 29.38 13.90 -6.51
CA GLU A 121 29.00 13.42 -5.18
C GLU A 121 27.97 14.33 -4.52
N VAL A 122 28.11 15.64 -4.70
CA VAL A 122 27.20 16.66 -4.15
C VAL A 122 25.75 16.35 -4.53
N GLU A 123 25.47 16.08 -5.80
CA GLU A 123 24.10 15.81 -6.27
C GLU A 123 23.54 14.51 -5.66
N GLY A 124 24.32 13.44 -5.62
CA GLY A 124 23.90 12.18 -4.98
C GLY A 124 23.64 12.32 -3.47
N LEU A 125 24.44 13.13 -2.78
CA LEU A 125 24.27 13.42 -1.35
C LEU A 125 23.02 14.28 -1.10
N LYS A 126 22.76 15.30 -1.94
CA LYS A 126 21.53 16.11 -1.86
C LYS A 126 20.28 15.27 -2.01
N VAL A 127 20.23 14.37 -2.99
CA VAL A 127 19.10 13.44 -3.17
C VAL A 127 18.90 12.55 -1.94
N SER A 128 19.99 12.05 -1.34
CA SER A 128 19.93 11.25 -0.12
C SER A 128 19.40 12.06 1.07
N ARG A 129 19.79 13.32 1.18
CA ARG A 129 19.35 14.23 2.24
C ARG A 129 17.86 14.53 2.12
N THR A 130 17.37 14.78 0.92
CA THR A 130 15.92 14.95 0.66
C THR A 130 15.16 13.70 1.08
N GLY A 131 15.60 12.51 0.66
CA GLY A 131 14.98 11.24 1.07
C GLY A 131 14.97 11.06 2.59
N ALA A 132 16.06 11.40 3.28
CA ALA A 132 16.14 11.32 4.74
C ALA A 132 15.13 12.27 5.43
N HIS A 133 14.98 13.50 4.95
CA HIS A 133 13.97 14.43 5.45
C HIS A 133 12.55 13.90 5.24
N GLU A 134 12.23 13.41 4.04
CA GLU A 134 10.92 12.82 3.75
C GLU A 134 10.60 11.65 4.68
N LYS A 135 11.57 10.77 4.96
CA LYS A 135 11.39 9.68 5.93
C LYS A 135 11.17 10.18 7.34
N LEU A 136 11.88 11.23 7.77
CA LEU A 136 11.69 11.83 9.09
C LEU A 136 10.27 12.42 9.23
N GLU A 137 9.78 13.10 8.20
CA GLU A 137 8.39 13.61 8.19
C GLU A 137 7.36 12.47 8.23
N GLN A 138 7.61 11.36 7.53
CA GLN A 138 6.75 10.16 7.61
C GLN A 138 6.67 9.61 9.05
N VAL A 139 7.80 9.53 9.75
CA VAL A 139 7.84 9.09 11.16
C VAL A 139 7.05 10.03 12.06
N LYS A 140 7.18 11.35 11.87
CA LYS A 140 6.43 12.35 12.64
C LYS A 140 4.91 12.23 12.42
N LEU A 141 4.48 12.06 11.16
CA LEU A 141 3.07 11.87 10.83
C LEU A 141 2.50 10.60 11.46
N HIS A 142 3.24 9.50 11.45
CA HIS A 142 2.82 8.25 12.10
C HIS A 142 2.71 8.38 13.62
N THR A 143 3.58 9.16 14.24
CA THR A 143 3.57 9.39 15.68
C THR A 143 2.43 10.34 16.09
N ALA A 144 2.12 11.35 15.26
CA ALA A 144 1.01 12.26 15.51
C ALA A 144 -0.37 11.61 15.36
N ALA A 145 -0.46 10.55 14.54
CA ALA A 145 -1.70 9.82 14.26
C ALA A 145 -2.01 8.68 15.26
N ASP A 146 -1.35 8.63 16.42
CA ASP A 146 -1.56 7.56 17.42
C ASP A 146 -2.89 7.66 18.19
N GLY A 147 -3.75 8.60 17.82
CA GLY A 147 -5.14 8.67 18.27
C GLY A 147 -6.08 7.90 17.34
N PRO A 148 -7.24 7.41 17.84
CA PRO A 148 -8.25 6.81 16.99
C PRO A 148 -8.69 7.81 15.91
N VAL A 149 -8.60 7.41 14.64
CA VAL A 149 -9.17 8.18 13.53
C VAL A 149 -10.69 8.12 13.66
N LEU A 150 -11.28 9.22 14.10
CA LEU A 150 -12.73 9.30 14.27
C LEU A 150 -13.39 9.49 12.91
N LEU A 151 -13.80 8.37 12.28
CA LEU A 151 -14.42 8.36 10.95
C LEU A 151 -15.85 8.94 10.91
N GLY A 152 -16.38 9.37 12.07
CA GLY A 152 -17.78 9.77 12.22
C GLY A 152 -18.74 8.57 12.16
N LEU A 153 -19.95 8.75 12.66
CA LEU A 153 -21.04 7.80 12.42
C LEU A 153 -21.69 8.13 11.07
N PRO A 154 -21.97 7.15 10.19
CA PRO A 154 -22.67 7.42 8.94
C PRO A 154 -24.06 7.98 9.23
N THR A 155 -24.38 9.17 8.70
CA THR A 155 -25.71 9.73 8.74
C THR A 155 -26.59 9.01 7.72
N ILE A 156 -27.50 8.17 8.21
CA ILE A 156 -28.52 7.53 7.38
C ILE A 156 -29.69 8.51 7.28
N ASN A 157 -29.81 9.20 6.14
CA ASN A 157 -31.00 10.02 5.89
C ASN A 157 -32.18 9.07 5.61
N HIS A 158 -33.23 9.19 6.42
CA HIS A 158 -34.52 8.56 6.18
C HIS A 158 -35.40 9.58 5.45
N ASP A 159 -35.51 9.43 4.13
CA ASP A 159 -36.55 10.05 3.31
C ASP A 159 -37.78 9.11 3.22
#